data_AF-A0A838DXV1-F1
#
_entry.id   AF-A0A838DXV1-F1
#
_cell.length_a   1.000
_cell.length_b   1.000
_cell.length_c   1.000
_cell.angle_alpha   90.00
_cell.angle_beta   90.00
_cell.angle_gamma   90.00
#
_symmetry.space_group_name_H-M   'P 1'
#
loop_
_entity.id
_entity.type
_entity.pdbx_description
1 polymer ?
#
loop_
_entity_poly.entity_id
_entity_poly.type
_entity_poly.pdbx_seq_one_letter_code
_entity_poly.pdbx_strand_id
1 'polypeptide(L)'
;GMDIVEALVTKNKQQYTRPLRIFEHGNAITSDLPNVDLILCRDMFVHLDFNSIFATLKNFKRSGSRYLLVTVHPLIQHNQNIPIGEWRALDLQKAPFNFPAPLCLLPDREREQDVEACTKYLGLWLLDDILV
;
A
#
# COMPACT_ATOMS: atom_id res chain seq x y z
N GLY A 1 5.67 -8.60 8.03
CA GLY A 1 4.28 -8.44 7.57
C GLY A 1 3.45 -7.92 8.72
N MET A 2 2.46 -7.06 8.47
CA MET A 2 1.56 -6.55 9.50
C MET A 2 0.12 -6.67 9.00
N ASP A 3 -0.81 -7.03 9.88
CA ASP A 3 -2.24 -7.11 9.57
C ASP A 3 -3.08 -6.76 10.80
N ILE A 4 -4.27 -6.20 10.59
CA ILE A 4 -5.22 -5.85 11.67
C ILE A 4 -6.00 -7.08 12.16
N VAL A 5 -6.04 -8.17 11.39
CA VAL A 5 -6.73 -9.41 11.72
C VAL A 5 -5.80 -10.34 12.50
N GLU A 6 -5.94 -10.37 13.81
CA GLU A 6 -5.07 -11.14 14.73
C GLU A 6 -4.98 -12.64 14.38
N ALA A 7 -6.11 -13.24 13.97
CA ALA A 7 -6.15 -14.65 13.59
C ALA A 7 -5.25 -14.95 12.37
N LEU A 8 -5.18 -14.02 11.40
CA LEU A 8 -4.33 -14.14 10.21
C LEU A 8 -2.86 -14.01 10.60
N VAL A 9 -2.53 -13.04 11.46
CA VAL A 9 -1.16 -12.86 11.99
C VAL A 9 -0.71 -14.10 12.73
N THR A 10 -1.54 -14.65 13.62
CA THR A 10 -1.23 -15.86 14.39
C THR A 10 -0.94 -17.05 13.48
N LYS A 11 -1.81 -17.27 12.48
CA LYS A 11 -1.62 -18.32 11.48
C LYS A 11 -0.32 -18.13 10.70
N ASN A 12 -0.03 -16.91 10.26
CA ASN A 12 1.19 -16.61 9.51
C ASN A 12 2.45 -16.74 10.36
N LYS A 13 2.39 -16.35 11.64
CA LYS A 13 3.48 -16.56 12.61
C LYS A 13 3.82 -18.05 12.70
N GLN A 14 2.82 -18.92 12.83
CA GLN A 14 3.02 -20.37 12.93
C GLN A 14 3.59 -20.99 11.65
N GLN A 15 3.09 -20.58 10.47
CA GLN A 15 3.43 -21.24 9.20
C GLN A 15 4.73 -20.71 8.59
N TYR A 16 4.98 -19.41 8.68
CA TYR A 16 5.95 -18.73 7.82
C TYR A 16 7.04 -17.95 8.55
N THR A 17 7.04 -17.87 9.89
CA THR A 17 8.11 -17.16 10.62
C THR A 17 9.47 -17.79 10.35
N ARG A 18 10.46 -16.95 10.02
CA ARG A 18 11.87 -17.31 9.80
C ARG A 18 12.75 -16.18 10.36
N PRO A 19 14.07 -16.36 10.52
CA PRO A 19 14.94 -15.31 11.09
C PRO A 19 14.82 -13.93 10.44
N LEU A 20 14.53 -13.87 9.13
CA LEU A 20 14.35 -12.61 8.37
C LEU A 20 12.89 -12.37 7.95
N ARG A 21 11.93 -13.07 8.55
CA ARG A 21 10.50 -12.94 8.25
C ARG A 21 9.67 -13.03 9.52
N ILE A 22 9.19 -11.87 9.94
CA ILE A 22 8.30 -11.73 11.09
C ILE A 22 6.94 -11.21 10.65
N PHE A 23 5.92 -11.50 11.45
CA PHE A 23 4.56 -11.01 11.28
C PHE A 23 4.16 -10.28 12.56
N GLU A 24 3.40 -9.20 12.48
CA GLU A 24 2.92 -8.47 13.66
C GLU A 24 1.46 -8.08 13.51
N HIS A 25 0.76 -8.01 14.64
CA HIS A 25 -0.61 -7.51 14.68
C HIS A 25 -0.57 -6.00 14.84
N GLY A 26 -1.32 -5.28 14.01
CA GLY A 26 -1.31 -3.83 14.05
C GLY A 26 -2.25 -3.21 13.02
N ASN A 27 -2.65 -1.97 13.31
CA ASN A 27 -3.43 -1.14 12.41
C ASN A 27 -2.50 -0.15 11.72
N ALA A 28 -2.30 -0.29 10.40
CA ALA A 28 -1.42 0.60 9.63
C ALA A 28 -1.81 2.09 9.70
N ILE A 29 -3.05 2.42 10.05
CA ILE A 29 -3.53 3.80 10.23
C ILE A 29 -3.00 4.41 11.53
N THR A 30 -2.93 3.64 12.62
CA THR A 30 -2.74 4.19 13.98
C THR A 30 -1.57 3.61 14.77
N SER A 31 -1.21 2.36 14.54
CA SER A 31 -0.11 1.68 15.22
C SER A 31 1.23 2.31 14.86
N ASP A 32 2.18 2.31 15.80
CA ASP A 32 3.55 2.66 15.47
C ASP A 32 4.15 1.62 14.53
N LEU A 33 4.84 2.11 13.50
CA LEU A 33 5.46 1.29 12.47
C LEU A 33 6.98 1.36 12.63
N PRO A 34 7.69 0.24 12.38
CA PRO A 34 9.15 0.24 12.43
C PRO A 34 9.71 1.12 11.31
N ASN A 35 10.91 1.67 11.56
CA ASN A 35 11.69 2.31 10.50
C ASN A 35 12.24 1.21 9.57
N VAL A 36 11.89 1.29 8.28
CA VAL A 36 12.35 0.35 7.26
C VAL A 36 12.76 1.08 5.99
N ASP A 37 13.59 0.42 5.17
CA ASP A 37 13.97 0.98 3.87
C ASP A 37 12.75 1.10 2.92
N LEU A 38 11.86 0.10 2.93
CA LEU A 38 10.72 0.02 2.01
C LEU A 38 9.47 -0.50 2.72
N ILE A 39 8.37 0.24 2.57
CA ILE A 39 7.02 -0.21 2.89
C ILE A 39 6.38 -0.76 1.62
N LEU A 40 6.03 -2.05 1.63
CA LEU A 40 5.15 -2.66 0.62
C LEU A 40 3.70 -2.63 1.11
N CYS A 41 2.87 -1.80 0.49
CA CYS A 41 1.45 -1.63 0.76
C CYS A 41 0.62 -2.13 -0.42
N ARG A 42 0.59 -3.44 -0.62
CA ARG A 42 -0.14 -4.07 -1.73
C ARG A 42 -1.59 -4.36 -1.33
N ASP A 43 -2.53 -3.99 -2.19
CA ASP A 43 -3.97 -4.28 -2.09
C ASP A 43 -4.65 -3.80 -0.79
N MET A 44 -4.15 -2.70 -0.22
CA MET A 44 -4.75 -2.10 0.99
C MET A 44 -5.50 -0.81 0.70
N PHE A 45 -4.89 0.18 0.02
CA PHE A 45 -5.51 1.49 -0.23
C PHE A 45 -6.75 1.43 -1.12
N VAL A 46 -6.88 0.40 -1.94
CA VAL A 46 -8.08 0.15 -2.77
C VAL A 46 -9.32 -0.16 -1.93
N HIS A 47 -9.15 -0.48 -0.64
CA HIS A 47 -10.20 -0.78 0.33
C HIS A 47 -10.39 0.30 1.41
N LEU A 48 -9.68 1.43 1.29
CA LEU A 48 -9.74 2.51 2.27
C LEU A 48 -10.41 3.76 1.69
N ASP A 49 -11.12 4.47 2.56
CA ASP A 49 -11.58 5.82 2.28
C ASP A 49 -10.39 6.80 2.21
N PHE A 50 -10.60 7.98 1.64
CA PHE A 50 -9.54 8.98 1.46
C PHE A 50 -8.90 9.39 2.79
N ASN A 51 -9.71 9.60 3.83
CA ASN A 51 -9.22 10.02 5.15
C ASN A 51 -8.27 8.98 5.76
N SER A 52 -8.62 7.70 5.66
CA SER A 52 -7.81 6.59 6.14
C SER A 52 -6.52 6.47 5.33
N ILE A 53 -6.56 6.65 4.01
CA ILE A 53 -5.35 6.67 3.19
C ILE A 53 -4.41 7.81 3.61
N PHE A 54 -4.91 9.03 3.77
CA PHE A 54 -4.09 10.16 4.24
C PHE A 54 -3.53 9.92 5.65
N ALA A 55 -4.32 9.35 6.56
CA ALA A 55 -3.87 9.00 7.90
C ALA A 55 -2.78 7.91 7.86
N THR A 56 -2.94 6.88 7.03
CA THR A 56 -1.91 5.85 6.81
C THR A 56 -0.63 6.44 6.22
N LEU A 57 -0.73 7.32 5.22
CA LEU A 57 0.45 7.98 4.63
C LEU A 57 1.20 8.83 5.66
N LYS A 58 0.48 9.58 6.51
CA LYS A 58 1.09 10.30 7.64
C LYS A 58 1.80 9.36 8.59
N ASN A 59 1.20 8.21 8.89
CA ASN A 59 1.81 7.20 9.75
C ASN A 59 3.06 6.55 9.10
N PHE A 60 3.01 6.30 7.80
CA PHE A 60 4.16 5.82 7.02
C PHE A 60 5.31 6.81 7.07
N LYS A 61 5.05 8.12 6.87
CA LYS A 61 6.08 9.16 7.03
C LYS A 61 6.59 9.25 8.48
N ARG A 62 5.70 9.15 9.48
CA ARG A 62 6.07 9.18 10.92
C ARG A 62 7.03 8.07 11.32
N SER A 63 6.96 6.90 10.68
CA SER A 63 7.88 5.78 10.92
C SER A 63 9.35 6.10 10.55
N GLY A 64 9.57 7.14 9.75
CA GLY A 64 10.89 7.49 9.20
C GLY A 64 11.36 6.54 8.09
N SER A 65 10.46 5.72 7.55
CA SER A 65 10.75 4.83 6.42
C SER A 65 11.01 5.62 5.14
N ARG A 66 11.79 5.04 4.21
CA ARG A 66 12.28 5.76 3.04
C ARG A 66 11.40 5.64 1.79
N TYR A 67 11.04 4.42 1.42
CA TYR A 67 10.30 4.16 0.19
C TYR A 67 8.90 3.60 0.46
N LEU A 68 7.97 3.90 -0.46
CA LEU A 68 6.64 3.31 -0.51
C LEU A 68 6.43 2.62 -1.86
N LEU A 69 6.09 1.34 -1.84
CA LEU A 69 5.64 0.56 -2.99
C LEU A 69 4.18 0.17 -2.77
N VAL A 70 3.27 0.68 -3.60
CA VAL A 70 1.82 0.59 -3.36
C VAL A 70 1.04 0.29 -4.63
N THR A 71 -0.06 -0.46 -4.50
CA THR A 71 -0.96 -0.78 -5.62
C THR A 71 -1.58 0.49 -6.22
N VAL A 72 -1.49 0.63 -7.54
CA VAL A 72 -2.11 1.71 -8.33
C VAL A 72 -2.70 1.21 -9.63
N HIS A 73 -3.68 1.95 -10.13
CA HIS A 73 -4.42 1.71 -11.37
C HIS A 73 -4.41 2.99 -12.22
N PRO A 74 -3.31 3.29 -12.95
CA PRO A 74 -3.07 4.60 -13.57
C PRO A 74 -4.03 4.96 -14.71
N LEU A 75 -4.82 3.98 -15.18
CA LEU A 75 -5.70 4.12 -16.34
C LEU A 75 -7.08 4.71 -16.01
N ILE A 76 -7.40 4.94 -14.73
CA ILE A 76 -8.68 5.55 -14.35
C ILE A 76 -8.73 7.05 -14.64
N GLN A 77 -9.92 7.63 -14.82
CA GLN A 77 -10.05 9.07 -15.07
C GLN A 77 -10.03 9.91 -13.78
N HIS A 78 -10.71 9.44 -12.72
CA HIS A 78 -10.81 10.14 -11.44
C HIS A 78 -10.85 9.14 -10.28
N ASN A 79 -10.31 9.54 -9.12
CA ASN A 79 -10.52 8.79 -7.88
C ASN A 79 -11.91 9.08 -7.33
N GLN A 80 -12.59 8.06 -6.81
CA GLN A 80 -13.86 8.19 -6.10
C GLN A 80 -13.65 7.81 -4.64
N ASN A 81 -14.23 8.54 -3.67
CA ASN A 81 -14.17 8.07 -2.29
C ASN A 81 -15.10 6.86 -2.10
N ILE A 82 -14.76 5.95 -1.19
CA ILE A 82 -15.56 4.75 -0.87
C ILE A 82 -15.62 4.58 0.65
N PRO A 83 -16.63 3.90 1.20
CA PRO A 83 -16.58 3.35 2.55
C PRO A 83 -15.45 2.33 2.72
N ILE A 84 -14.88 2.24 3.93
CA ILE A 84 -13.86 1.24 4.26
C ILE A 84 -14.42 -0.17 4.02
N GLY A 85 -13.64 -1.02 3.33
CA GLY A 85 -13.97 -2.41 3.05
C GLY A 85 -14.58 -2.65 1.66
N GLU A 86 -15.10 -1.62 1.00
CA GLU A 86 -15.44 -1.71 -0.43
C GLU A 86 -14.17 -1.78 -1.30
N TRP A 87 -14.31 -1.82 -2.62
CA TRP A 87 -13.16 -1.81 -3.53
C TRP A 87 -13.29 -0.72 -4.59
N ARG A 88 -12.16 -0.07 -4.90
CA ARG A 88 -12.03 0.76 -6.11
C ARG A 88 -10.64 0.65 -6.73
N ALA A 89 -10.56 0.94 -8.02
CA ALA A 89 -9.29 1.33 -8.63
C ALA A 89 -8.84 2.71 -8.10
N LEU A 90 -7.53 2.90 -7.97
CA LEU A 90 -6.92 4.08 -7.35
C LEU A 90 -5.70 4.54 -8.13
N ASP A 91 -5.62 5.82 -8.48
CA ASP A 91 -4.42 6.43 -9.05
C ASP A 91 -3.92 7.55 -8.13
N LEU A 92 -2.78 7.31 -7.47
CA LEU A 92 -2.22 8.23 -6.49
C LEU A 92 -1.64 9.50 -7.12
N GLN A 93 -1.39 9.53 -8.43
CA GLN A 93 -0.97 10.76 -9.12
C GLN A 93 -2.14 11.73 -9.34
N LYS A 94 -3.38 11.25 -9.23
CA LYS A 94 -4.59 12.08 -9.40
C LYS A 94 -5.08 12.62 -8.07
N ALA A 95 -5.91 13.67 -8.13
CA ALA A 95 -6.59 14.20 -6.96
C ALA A 95 -7.41 13.11 -6.25
N PRO A 96 -7.51 13.14 -4.90
CA PRO A 96 -6.97 14.18 -4.01
C PRO A 96 -5.49 13.97 -3.60
N PHE A 97 -4.86 12.85 -3.98
CA PHE A 97 -3.54 12.47 -3.49
C PHE A 97 -2.41 13.27 -4.17
N ASN A 98 -2.52 13.49 -5.48
CA ASN A 98 -1.61 14.33 -6.27
C ASN A 98 -0.12 14.00 -6.05
N PHE A 99 0.21 12.70 -5.96
CA PHE A 99 1.60 12.26 -5.86
C PHE A 99 2.36 12.69 -7.13
N PRO A 100 3.69 12.91 -7.02
CA PRO A 100 4.53 13.07 -8.21
C PRO A 100 4.57 11.79 -9.02
N ALA A 101 5.21 11.85 -10.19
CA ALA A 101 5.48 10.65 -10.98
C ALA A 101 6.24 9.60 -10.14
N PRO A 102 5.87 8.31 -10.20
CA PRO A 102 6.60 7.26 -9.49
C PRO A 102 8.03 7.12 -10.04
N LEU A 103 8.95 6.76 -9.15
CA LEU A 103 10.32 6.39 -9.52
C LEU A 103 10.35 5.15 -10.41
N CYS A 104 9.42 4.24 -10.18
CA CYS A 104 9.26 3.01 -10.95
C CYS A 104 7.80 2.56 -10.91
N LEU A 105 7.32 1.98 -12.01
CA LEU A 105 6.00 1.37 -12.11
C LEU A 105 6.20 -0.10 -12.52
N LEU A 106 5.84 -1.02 -11.64
CA LEU A 106 5.99 -2.46 -11.85
C LEU A 106 4.62 -3.07 -12.18
N PRO A 107 4.45 -3.79 -13.29
CA PRO A 107 3.22 -4.53 -13.55
C PRO A 107 2.94 -5.53 -12.42
N ASP A 108 1.76 -5.47 -11.80
CA ASP A 108 1.34 -6.41 -10.76
C ASP A 108 0.50 -7.51 -11.41
N ARG A 109 1.19 -8.44 -12.08
CA ARG A 109 0.57 -9.56 -12.80
C ARG A 109 0.40 -10.76 -11.88
N GLU A 110 -0.71 -11.48 -12.02
CA GLU A 110 -0.91 -12.75 -11.34
C GLU A 110 -0.05 -13.87 -11.95
N ARG A 111 0.14 -13.86 -13.27
CA ARG A 111 1.06 -14.75 -13.97
C ARG A 111 1.89 -14.00 -15.01
N GLU A 112 3.14 -14.42 -15.20
CA GLU A 112 4.05 -13.83 -16.21
C GLU A 112 3.49 -13.93 -17.64
N GLN A 113 2.69 -14.97 -17.91
CA GLN A 113 2.13 -15.29 -19.22
C GLN A 113 0.84 -14.52 -19.53
N ASP A 114 0.30 -13.72 -18.60
CA ASP A 114 -0.89 -12.91 -18.88
C ASP A 114 -0.48 -11.79 -19.86
N VAL A 115 -0.91 -11.94 -21.12
CA VAL A 115 -0.57 -11.06 -22.26
C VAL A 115 -1.49 -9.83 -22.32
N GLU A 116 -2.56 -9.80 -21.52
CA GLU A 116 -3.50 -8.68 -21.45
C GLU A 116 -2.84 -7.41 -20.89
N ALA A 117 -3.38 -6.25 -21.29
CA ALA A 117 -2.93 -4.96 -20.78
C ALA A 117 -3.13 -4.91 -19.26
N CYS A 118 -2.04 -5.04 -18.52
CA CYS A 118 -2.02 -4.97 -17.07
C CYS A 118 -2.62 -3.64 -16.63
N THR A 119 -3.70 -3.66 -15.84
CA THR A 119 -4.38 -2.46 -15.32
C THR A 119 -3.99 -2.14 -13.89
N LYS A 120 -3.22 -3.03 -13.25
CA LYS A 120 -2.81 -2.98 -11.85
C LYS A 120 -1.29 -2.97 -11.78
N TYR A 121 -0.73 -2.02 -11.06
CA TYR A 121 0.70 -1.85 -10.93
C TYR A 121 1.09 -1.65 -9.47
N LEU A 122 2.35 -1.87 -9.16
CA LEU A 122 2.99 -1.35 -7.96
C LEU A 122 3.80 -0.11 -8.34
N GLY A 123 3.41 1.05 -7.83
CA GLY A 123 4.17 2.28 -8.00
C GLY A 123 5.13 2.51 -6.84
N LEU A 124 6.37 2.89 -7.14
CA LEU A 124 7.42 3.19 -6.17
C LEU A 124 7.61 4.70 -6.01
N TRP A 125 7.60 5.19 -4.79
CA TRP A 125 7.88 6.58 -4.44
C TRP A 125 8.85 6.69 -3.27
N LEU A 126 9.55 7.82 -3.18
CA LEU A 126 10.09 8.30 -1.90
C LEU A 126 8.95 8.83 -1.06
N LEU A 127 8.92 8.47 0.22
CA LEU A 127 7.91 8.97 1.15
C LEU A 127 8.01 10.49 1.36
N ASP A 128 9.21 11.05 1.26
CA ASP A 128 9.44 12.48 1.42
C ASP A 128 8.79 13.33 0.33
N ASP A 129 8.71 12.81 -0.90
CA ASP A 129 8.11 13.51 -2.05
C ASP A 129 6.57 13.55 -2.01
N ILE A 130 5.95 12.77 -1.12
CA ILE A 130 4.49 12.70 -0.95
C ILE A 130 4.03 13.81 -0.01
N LEU A 131 3.13 14.67 -0.48
CA LEU A 131 2.51 15.73 0.32
C LEU A 131 1.23 15.20 1.00
N VAL A 132 1.19 15.18 2.34
CA VAL A 132 0.06 14.70 3.16
C VAL A 132 -0.24 15.60 4.35
#